data_AF-A0A1Q7NN45-F1
#
_entry.id   AF-A0A1Q7NN45-F1
#
_cell.length_a   1.000
_cell.length_b   1.000
_cell.length_c   1.000
_cell.angle_alpha   90.00
_cell.angle_beta   90.00
_cell.angle_gamma   90.00
#
_symmetry.space_group_name_H-M   'P 1'
#
loop_
_entity.id
_entity.type
_entity.pdbx_description
1 polymer ?
#
loop_
_entity_poly.entity_id
_entity_poly.type
_entity_poly.pdbx_seq_one_letter_code
_entity_poly.pdbx_strand_id
1 'polypeptide(L)'
;MTETTSLPANSSPNLKVVIDGAIDQVGKTTSYDPSYQKIDYPNGDVPIETGVCSDVIVRAFRKVGIDLQKDVHEDMKRNFSAYPTRWGLSGPDANIDHRRVPNLMTYFTRQGRSLSTGGDSKTFLPGDIVTWDLGLGSEHIGMVVNVWYKPSQRYLIVHNIGAGTRMNDILFAWKITGHYRFF
;
A
#
# COMPACT_ATOMS: atom_id res chain seq x y z
N MET A 1 3.55 -21.55 12.74
CA MET A 1 3.28 -20.42 13.67
C MET A 1 2.23 -19.47 13.14
N THR A 2 2.04 -19.41 11.82
CA THR A 2 0.97 -18.63 11.19
C THR A 2 -0.31 -19.44 11.04
N GLU A 3 -1.44 -18.74 10.92
CA GLU A 3 -2.76 -19.29 10.67
C GLU A 3 -3.57 -18.33 9.79
N THR A 4 -4.08 -18.79 8.66
CA THR A 4 -4.94 -17.97 7.81
C THR A 4 -6.34 -17.92 8.40
N THR A 5 -6.84 -16.73 8.71
CA THR A 5 -8.17 -16.54 9.31
C THR A 5 -9.21 -16.24 8.24
N SER A 6 -10.43 -16.72 8.43
CA SER A 6 -11.56 -16.30 7.62
C SER A 6 -11.81 -14.79 7.80
N LEU A 7 -12.20 -14.12 6.72
CA LEU A 7 -12.72 -12.76 6.79
C LEU A 7 -14.14 -12.77 7.35
N PRO A 8 -14.63 -11.65 7.92
CA PRO A 8 -16.02 -11.53 8.35
C PRO A 8 -17.01 -11.93 7.25
N ALA A 9 -18.10 -12.63 7.60
CA ALA A 9 -19.05 -13.17 6.63
C ALA A 9 -19.70 -12.11 5.72
N ASN A 10 -19.79 -10.86 6.19
CA ASN A 10 -20.37 -9.73 5.46
C ASN A 10 -19.31 -8.84 4.79
N SER A 11 -18.05 -9.29 4.71
CA SER A 11 -17.01 -8.55 4.01
C SER A 11 -17.29 -8.44 2.52
N SER A 12 -16.91 -7.32 1.92
CA SER A 12 -16.96 -7.16 0.46
C SER A 12 -16.20 -8.30 -0.24
N PRO A 13 -16.74 -8.91 -1.32
CA PRO A 13 -16.00 -9.89 -2.11
C PRO A 13 -14.64 -9.36 -2.59
N ASN A 14 -14.56 -8.05 -2.85
CA ASN A 14 -13.34 -7.38 -3.28
C ASN A 14 -12.25 -7.37 -2.20
N LEU A 15 -12.61 -7.40 -0.92
CA LEU A 15 -11.64 -7.40 0.18
C LEU A 15 -10.70 -8.60 0.07
N LYS A 16 -11.27 -9.79 -0.14
CA LYS A 16 -10.48 -11.02 -0.28
C LYS A 16 -9.57 -10.96 -1.51
N VAL A 17 -10.10 -10.50 -2.63
CA VAL A 17 -9.34 -10.42 -3.90
C VAL A 17 -8.15 -9.46 -3.77
N VAL A 18 -8.31 -8.34 -3.07
CA VAL A 18 -7.22 -7.38 -2.83
C VAL A 18 -6.16 -7.97 -1.90
N ILE A 19 -6.57 -8.62 -0.80
CA ILE A 19 -5.63 -9.28 0.12
C ILE A 19 -4.84 -10.38 -0.60
N ASP A 20 -5.53 -11.25 -1.34
CA ASP A 20 -4.91 -12.31 -2.13
C ASP A 20 -3.97 -11.72 -3.20
N GLY A 21 -4.35 -10.58 -3.82
CA GLY A 21 -3.53 -9.85 -4.77
C GLY A 21 -2.24 -9.27 -4.19
N ALA A 22 -2.24 -8.88 -2.91
CA ALA A 22 -1.02 -8.50 -2.21
C ALA A 22 -0.14 -9.74 -1.94
N ILE A 23 -0.73 -10.82 -1.41
CA ILE A 23 -0.02 -12.06 -1.08
C ILE A 23 0.59 -12.72 -2.34
N ASP A 24 -0.12 -12.70 -3.47
CA ASP A 24 0.29 -13.28 -4.75
C ASP A 24 1.62 -12.70 -5.30
N GLN A 25 2.04 -11.54 -4.81
CA GLN A 25 3.30 -10.91 -5.20
C GLN A 25 4.53 -11.48 -4.46
N VAL A 26 4.32 -12.19 -3.35
CA VAL A 26 5.40 -12.87 -2.62
C VAL A 26 6.02 -13.95 -3.52
N GLY A 27 7.33 -13.85 -3.75
CA GLY A 27 8.05 -14.75 -4.66
C GLY A 27 7.97 -14.39 -6.14
N LYS A 28 7.14 -13.40 -6.52
CA LYS A 28 7.12 -12.84 -7.88
C LYS A 28 7.93 -11.56 -7.94
N THR A 29 7.65 -10.61 -7.04
CA THR A 29 8.46 -9.40 -6.87
C THR A 29 9.63 -9.73 -5.95
N THR A 30 10.81 -9.85 -6.53
CA THR A 30 12.01 -10.38 -5.86
C THR A 30 13.09 -9.33 -5.63
N SER A 31 12.91 -8.13 -6.22
CA SER A 31 13.85 -7.01 -6.12
C SER A 31 13.16 -5.70 -5.74
N TYR A 32 13.96 -4.66 -5.50
CA TYR A 32 13.50 -3.33 -5.18
C TYR A 32 14.21 -2.31 -6.05
N ASP A 33 13.45 -1.54 -6.81
CA ASP A 33 13.96 -0.48 -7.69
C ASP A 33 13.12 0.80 -7.54
N PRO A 34 13.65 1.83 -6.87
CA PRO A 34 12.99 3.13 -6.73
C PRO A 34 13.25 4.08 -7.89
N SER A 35 13.99 3.66 -8.93
CA SER A 35 14.32 4.51 -10.06
C SER A 35 13.06 4.96 -10.80
N TYR A 36 13.15 6.15 -11.39
CA TYR A 36 12.09 6.66 -12.25
C TYR A 36 12.05 5.84 -13.54
N GLN A 37 10.85 5.38 -13.92
CA GLN A 37 10.63 4.64 -15.16
C GLN A 37 9.42 5.22 -15.88
N LYS A 38 9.53 5.36 -17.20
CA LYS A 38 8.38 5.68 -18.04
C LYS A 38 7.52 4.43 -18.20
N ILE A 39 6.24 4.55 -17.90
CA ILE A 39 5.27 3.45 -17.93
C ILE A 39 4.02 3.89 -18.67
N ASP A 40 3.22 2.93 -19.11
CA ASP A 40 1.95 3.21 -19.77
C ASP A 40 0.97 3.92 -18.83
N TYR A 41 -0.05 4.55 -19.42
CA TYR A 41 -1.11 5.21 -18.66
C TYR A 41 -2.44 5.12 -19.41
N PRO A 42 -3.54 4.71 -18.77
CA PRO A 42 -3.62 4.13 -17.42
C PRO A 42 -3.10 2.68 -17.37
N ASN A 43 -3.09 2.07 -16.18
CA ASN A 43 -2.65 0.68 -15.94
C ASN A 43 -1.18 0.36 -16.24
N GLY A 44 -0.31 1.37 -16.29
CA GLY A 44 1.13 1.14 -16.29
C GLY A 44 1.61 0.47 -15.01
N ASP A 45 2.69 -0.28 -15.15
CA ASP A 45 3.42 -0.90 -14.05
C ASP A 45 4.88 -1.08 -14.49
N VAL A 46 5.77 -1.18 -13.50
CA VAL A 46 7.12 -1.70 -13.72
C VAL A 46 7.07 -3.23 -13.82
N PRO A 47 8.13 -3.90 -14.31
CA PRO A 47 8.15 -5.36 -14.38
C PRO A 47 7.84 -6.03 -13.04
N ILE A 48 7.13 -7.16 -13.07
CA ILE A 48 6.59 -7.84 -11.87
C ILE A 48 7.67 -8.29 -10.89
N GLU A 49 8.86 -8.60 -11.40
CA GLU A 49 10.05 -8.98 -10.64
C GLU A 49 10.64 -7.86 -9.77
N THR A 50 10.25 -6.62 -10.04
CA THR A 50 10.70 -5.43 -9.30
C THR A 50 9.53 -4.54 -8.86
N GLY A 51 9.86 -3.53 -8.07
CA GLY A 51 8.93 -2.52 -7.59
C GLY A 51 9.33 -1.97 -6.23
N VAL A 52 8.62 -0.95 -5.79
CA VAL A 52 8.72 -0.36 -4.46
C VAL A 52 7.56 -0.81 -3.56
N CYS A 53 7.53 -0.34 -2.32
CA CYS A 53 6.49 -0.66 -1.35
C CYS A 53 5.07 -0.32 -1.84
N SER A 54 4.88 0.82 -2.51
CA SER A 54 3.59 1.26 -3.04
C SER A 54 3.08 0.41 -4.20
N ASP A 55 3.98 -0.16 -5.02
CA ASP A 55 3.57 -1.00 -6.16
C ASP A 55 2.81 -2.24 -5.69
N VAL A 56 3.14 -2.74 -4.49
CA VAL A 56 2.42 -3.85 -3.85
C VAL A 56 0.94 -3.52 -3.67
N ILE A 57 0.66 -2.31 -3.19
CA ILE A 57 -0.72 -1.83 -2.97
C ILE A 57 -1.42 -1.58 -4.31
N VAL A 58 -0.73 -0.95 -5.26
CA VAL A 58 -1.27 -0.63 -6.59
C VAL A 58 -1.67 -1.91 -7.34
N ARG A 59 -0.79 -2.92 -7.37
CA ARG A 59 -1.06 -4.23 -7.98
C ARG A 59 -2.19 -4.97 -7.28
N ALA A 60 -2.28 -4.89 -5.96
CA ALA A 60 -3.35 -5.51 -5.18
C ALA A 60 -4.73 -4.89 -5.52
N PHE A 61 -4.83 -3.56 -5.56
CA PHE A 61 -6.05 -2.85 -5.91
C PHE A 61 -6.49 -3.09 -7.36
N ARG A 62 -5.52 -3.27 -8.27
CA ARG A 62 -5.82 -3.56 -9.69
C ARG A 62 -6.53 -4.90 -9.87
N LYS A 63 -6.39 -5.86 -8.96
CA LYS A 63 -7.13 -7.13 -8.98
C LYS A 63 -8.65 -6.96 -8.87
N VAL A 64 -9.12 -5.82 -8.37
CA VAL A 64 -10.55 -5.47 -8.27
C VAL A 64 -10.93 -4.30 -9.18
N GLY A 65 -10.10 -4.00 -10.18
CA GLY A 65 -10.38 -2.96 -11.18
C GLY A 65 -10.13 -1.53 -10.70
N ILE A 66 -9.50 -1.33 -9.54
CA ILE A 66 -9.10 0.00 -9.07
C ILE A 66 -7.66 0.27 -9.52
N ASP A 67 -7.47 1.27 -10.37
CA ASP A 67 -6.15 1.68 -10.85
C ASP A 67 -5.66 2.91 -10.10
N LEU A 68 -4.90 2.70 -9.03
CA LEU A 68 -4.35 3.78 -8.22
C LEU A 68 -3.40 4.71 -9.01
N GLN A 69 -2.78 4.23 -10.11
CA GLN A 69 -2.05 5.11 -11.03
C GLN A 69 -2.96 6.21 -11.58
N LYS A 70 -4.07 5.80 -12.19
CA LYS A 70 -5.07 6.71 -12.74
C LYS A 70 -5.71 7.57 -11.66
N ASP A 71 -6.18 6.96 -10.59
CA ASP A 71 -7.03 7.66 -9.61
C ASP A 71 -6.25 8.72 -8.82
N VAL A 72 -5.01 8.42 -8.42
CA VAL A 72 -4.13 9.40 -7.77
C VAL A 72 -3.76 10.51 -8.74
N HIS A 73 -3.34 10.17 -9.97
CA HIS A 73 -2.93 11.16 -10.96
C HIS A 73 -4.06 12.15 -11.29
N GLU A 74 -5.28 11.65 -11.51
CA GLU A 74 -6.42 12.50 -11.86
C GLU A 74 -6.89 13.35 -10.67
N ASP A 75 -6.81 12.86 -9.43
CA ASP A 75 -7.06 13.70 -8.26
C ASP A 75 -6.00 14.79 -8.09
N MET A 76 -4.72 14.46 -8.31
CA MET A 76 -3.63 15.43 -8.30
C MET A 76 -3.78 16.49 -9.40
N LYS A 77 -4.21 16.15 -10.61
CA LYS A 77 -4.49 17.12 -11.68
C LYS A 77 -5.49 18.20 -11.27
N ARG A 78 -6.49 17.82 -10.47
CA ARG A 78 -7.51 18.75 -9.97
C ARG A 78 -7.11 19.49 -8.69
N ASN A 79 -6.17 18.94 -7.92
CA ASN A 79 -5.90 19.36 -6.54
C ASN A 79 -4.41 19.40 -6.20
N PHE A 80 -3.54 19.75 -7.16
CA PHE A 80 -2.09 19.58 -7.03
C PHE A 80 -1.51 20.27 -5.77
N SER A 81 -2.05 21.44 -5.40
CA SER A 81 -1.63 22.19 -4.20
C SER A 81 -1.93 21.49 -2.87
N ALA A 82 -2.81 20.48 -2.85
CA ALA A 82 -3.09 19.67 -1.66
C ALA A 82 -2.06 18.55 -1.44
N TYR A 83 -1.22 18.27 -2.44
CA TYR A 83 -0.23 17.19 -2.40
C TYR A 83 1.17 17.69 -2.02
N PRO A 84 2.04 16.82 -1.47
CA PRO A 84 3.39 17.21 -1.07
C PRO A 84 4.24 17.73 -2.24
N THR A 85 4.94 18.84 -2.02
CA THR A 85 5.77 19.52 -3.04
C THR A 85 7.26 19.16 -2.97
N ARG A 86 7.60 17.99 -2.41
CA ARG A 86 8.97 17.60 -2.06
C ARG A 86 9.93 17.41 -3.25
N TRP A 87 9.39 17.29 -4.46
CA TRP A 87 10.15 16.93 -5.67
C TRP A 87 10.33 18.08 -6.67
N GLY A 88 9.97 19.31 -6.31
CA GLY A 88 10.15 20.48 -7.17
C GLY A 88 9.34 20.44 -8.48
N LEU A 89 8.30 19.60 -8.56
CA LEU A 89 7.45 19.48 -9.73
C LEU A 89 6.43 20.62 -9.80
N SER A 90 6.16 21.11 -11.01
CA SER A 90 5.13 22.11 -11.28
C SER A 90 3.73 21.52 -11.54
N GLY A 91 3.63 20.18 -11.62
CA GLY A 91 2.40 19.46 -11.85
C GLY A 91 2.53 17.95 -11.58
N PRO A 92 1.43 17.20 -11.73
CA PRO A 92 1.43 15.75 -11.53
C PRO A 92 2.20 15.02 -12.64
N ASP A 93 2.70 13.82 -12.32
CA ASP A 93 3.40 12.94 -13.25
C ASP A 93 2.88 11.49 -13.13
N ALA A 94 2.12 11.07 -14.16
CA ALA A 94 1.47 9.77 -14.24
C ALA A 94 2.42 8.57 -14.10
N ASN A 95 3.72 8.76 -14.34
CA ASN A 95 4.73 7.69 -14.21
C ASN A 95 5.09 7.41 -12.75
N ILE A 96 4.90 8.37 -11.83
CA ILE A 96 5.46 8.29 -10.47
C ILE A 96 4.48 8.68 -9.36
N ASP A 97 3.36 9.34 -9.68
CA ASP A 97 2.45 9.89 -8.66
C ASP A 97 1.97 8.85 -7.64
N HIS A 98 1.53 7.68 -8.11
CA HIS A 98 1.07 6.57 -7.27
C HIS A 98 2.20 5.76 -6.62
N ARG A 99 3.45 5.96 -7.07
CA ARG A 99 4.64 5.28 -6.54
C ARG A 99 5.24 6.02 -5.33
N ARG A 100 4.61 7.12 -4.91
CA ARG A 100 5.04 7.94 -3.77
C ARG A 100 4.08 7.74 -2.60
N VAL A 101 4.59 7.17 -1.51
CA VAL A 101 3.79 6.94 -0.28
C VAL A 101 3.09 8.22 0.19
N PRO A 102 3.73 9.41 0.25
CA PRO A 102 3.03 10.63 0.66
C PRO A 102 1.85 11.04 -0.25
N ASN A 103 1.92 10.73 -1.55
CA ASN A 103 0.82 10.98 -2.49
C ASN A 103 -0.34 10.01 -2.22
N LEU A 104 -0.06 8.72 -1.99
CA LEU A 104 -1.08 7.74 -1.61
C LEU A 104 -1.76 8.11 -0.29
N MET A 105 -1.00 8.54 0.72
CA MET A 105 -1.55 9.02 2.01
C MET A 105 -2.52 10.18 1.81
N THR A 106 -2.12 11.18 1.00
CA THR A 106 -2.94 12.34 0.69
C THR A 106 -4.21 11.92 -0.06
N TYR A 107 -4.08 11.09 -1.08
CA TYR A 107 -5.20 10.56 -1.85
C TYR A 107 -6.18 9.79 -0.96
N PHE A 108 -5.72 8.84 -0.15
CA PHE A 108 -6.57 8.05 0.76
C PHE A 108 -7.30 8.91 1.78
N THR A 109 -6.63 9.93 2.33
CA THR A 109 -7.26 10.90 3.23
C THR A 109 -8.36 11.67 2.52
N ARG A 110 -8.10 12.15 1.30
CA ARG A 110 -9.08 12.87 0.48
C ARG A 110 -10.27 12.01 0.05
N GLN A 111 -10.08 10.70 -0.08
CA GLN A 111 -11.16 9.73 -0.28
C GLN A 111 -11.93 9.37 1.01
N GLY A 112 -11.63 10.02 2.14
CA GLY A 112 -12.30 9.78 3.42
C GLY A 112 -12.00 8.41 4.03
N ARG A 113 -10.83 7.82 3.73
CA ARG A 113 -10.49 6.44 4.13
C ARG A 113 -9.67 6.33 5.40
N SER A 114 -9.31 7.45 6.01
CA SER A 114 -8.44 7.50 7.19
C SER A 114 -9.11 6.91 8.43
N LEU A 115 -8.32 6.15 9.19
CA LEU A 115 -8.63 5.61 10.51
C LEU A 115 -7.62 6.12 11.54
N SER A 116 -7.88 5.86 12.83
CA SER A 116 -6.91 6.15 13.90
C SER A 116 -5.61 5.37 13.69
N THR A 117 -4.48 6.05 13.80
CA THR A 117 -3.14 5.44 13.77
C THR A 117 -2.72 4.86 15.12
N GLY A 118 -3.39 5.26 16.21
CA GLY A 118 -3.23 4.68 17.54
C GLY A 118 -4.23 3.56 17.79
N GLY A 119 -3.87 2.62 18.66
CA GLY A 119 -4.69 1.47 19.01
C GLY A 119 -3.84 0.25 19.36
N ASP A 120 -4.52 -0.84 19.74
CA ASP A 120 -3.89 -2.15 19.84
C ASP A 120 -3.86 -2.84 18.46
N SER A 121 -3.24 -4.02 18.35
CA SER A 121 -3.19 -4.75 17.09
C SER A 121 -4.55 -5.13 16.51
N LYS A 122 -5.62 -5.14 17.31
CA LYS A 122 -6.95 -5.61 16.90
C LYS A 122 -7.70 -4.54 16.11
N THR A 123 -7.28 -3.27 16.18
CA THR A 123 -7.87 -2.21 15.35
C THR A 123 -7.42 -2.27 13.89
N PHE A 124 -6.32 -2.97 13.62
CA PHE A 124 -5.76 -3.19 12.29
C PHE A 124 -6.28 -4.51 11.73
N LEU A 125 -7.24 -4.43 10.82
CA LEU A 125 -7.95 -5.56 10.24
C LEU A 125 -7.37 -5.92 8.87
N PRO A 126 -7.54 -7.18 8.42
CA PRO A 126 -7.13 -7.57 7.08
C PRO A 126 -7.73 -6.66 6.00
N GLY A 127 -6.90 -6.24 5.05
CA GLY A 127 -7.19 -5.29 3.99
C GLY A 127 -6.87 -3.84 4.31
N ASP A 128 -6.57 -3.52 5.58
CA ASP A 128 -6.12 -2.19 5.96
C ASP A 128 -4.77 -1.88 5.35
N ILE A 129 -4.60 -0.62 4.95
CA ILE A 129 -3.33 -0.08 4.49
C ILE A 129 -2.72 0.72 5.64
N VAL A 130 -1.45 0.47 5.92
CA VAL A 130 -0.70 1.15 6.97
C VAL A 130 0.53 1.80 6.34
N THR A 131 0.84 3.02 6.76
CA THR A 131 2.08 3.71 6.38
C THR A 131 2.95 3.95 7.60
N TRP A 132 4.26 3.95 7.39
CA TRP A 132 5.25 4.16 8.43
C TRP A 132 6.29 5.21 8.05
N ASP A 133 6.88 5.84 9.06
CA ASP A 133 8.13 6.60 8.98
C ASP A 133 9.28 5.69 9.40
N LEU A 134 10.22 5.43 8.48
CA LEU A 134 11.42 4.63 8.72
C LEU A 134 12.59 5.48 9.26
N GLY A 135 12.38 6.78 9.43
CA GLY A 135 13.42 7.75 9.75
C GLY A 135 14.10 8.31 8.49
N LEU A 136 14.83 9.42 8.67
CA LEU A 136 15.62 10.10 7.63
C LEU A 136 14.82 10.48 6.37
N GLY A 137 13.51 10.73 6.51
CA GLY A 137 12.64 11.12 5.40
C GLY A 137 12.21 9.96 4.49
N SER A 138 12.39 8.72 4.93
CA SER A 138 11.94 7.53 4.19
C SER A 138 10.58 7.05 4.72
N GLU A 139 9.56 7.06 3.85
CA GLU A 139 8.25 6.50 4.15
C GLU A 139 8.06 5.09 3.59
N HIS A 140 7.24 4.29 4.28
CA HIS A 140 6.92 2.93 3.90
C HIS A 140 5.41 2.68 3.91
N ILE A 141 4.95 1.70 3.15
CA ILE A 141 3.54 1.31 3.06
C ILE A 141 3.39 -0.20 2.93
N GLY A 142 2.28 -0.73 3.43
CA GLY A 142 1.99 -2.15 3.41
C GLY A 142 0.52 -2.42 3.72
N MET A 143 0.12 -3.67 3.51
CA MET A 143 -1.25 -4.13 3.71
C MET A 143 -1.31 -5.18 4.82
N VAL A 144 -2.25 -5.01 5.75
CA VAL A 144 -2.58 -6.05 6.73
C VAL A 144 -3.26 -7.20 5.99
N VAL A 145 -2.81 -8.43 6.19
CA VAL A 145 -3.40 -9.61 5.54
C VAL A 145 -4.02 -10.56 6.57
N ASN A 146 -4.94 -11.42 6.14
CA ASN A 146 -5.66 -12.35 7.01
C ASN A 146 -4.81 -13.56 7.43
N VAL A 147 -3.53 -13.35 7.70
CA VAL A 147 -2.59 -14.34 8.20
C VAL A 147 -2.18 -13.94 9.62
N TRP A 148 -2.75 -14.62 10.60
CA TRP A 148 -2.48 -14.42 12.01
C TRP A 148 -1.13 -15.03 12.40
N TYR A 149 -0.34 -14.31 13.20
CA TYR A 149 0.92 -14.78 13.73
C TYR A 149 0.82 -15.02 15.23
N LYS A 150 0.89 -16.30 15.64
CA LYS A 150 0.65 -16.73 17.04
C LYS A 150 1.59 -16.07 18.06
N PRO A 151 2.92 -15.94 17.81
CA PRO A 151 3.84 -15.38 18.80
C PRO A 151 3.55 -13.95 19.23
N SER A 152 3.13 -13.08 18.29
CA SER A 152 2.86 -11.67 18.59
C SER A 152 1.37 -11.29 18.61
N GLN A 153 0.50 -12.28 18.38
CA GLN A 153 -0.96 -12.14 18.44
C GLN A 153 -1.49 -10.99 17.58
N ARG A 154 -1.09 -10.98 16.31
CA ARG A 154 -1.56 -10.02 15.30
C ARG A 154 -1.44 -10.54 13.88
N TYR A 155 -2.10 -9.86 12.96
CA TYR A 155 -1.99 -10.12 11.53
C TYR A 155 -0.64 -9.68 10.97
N LEU A 156 -0.14 -10.42 9.98
CA LEU A 156 1.05 -10.06 9.23
C LEU A 156 0.77 -8.94 8.23
N ILE A 157 1.85 -8.29 7.81
CA ILE A 157 1.84 -7.25 6.78
C ILE A 157 2.51 -7.79 5.51
N VAL A 158 1.89 -7.56 4.36
CA VAL A 158 2.54 -7.71 3.05
C VAL A 158 3.08 -6.37 2.57
N HIS A 159 4.35 -6.33 2.21
CA HIS A 159 5.08 -5.13 1.79
C HIS A 159 6.36 -5.49 1.02
N ASN A 160 7.00 -4.50 0.37
CA ASN A 160 8.33 -4.66 -0.24
C ASN A 160 9.30 -3.60 0.34
N ILE A 161 10.43 -4.03 0.91
CA ILE A 161 11.46 -3.15 1.48
C ILE A 161 12.86 -3.69 1.17
N GLY A 162 13.34 -3.48 -0.06
CA GLY A 162 14.70 -3.79 -0.49
C GLY A 162 14.91 -5.16 -1.14
N ALA A 163 14.39 -6.24 -0.56
CA ALA A 163 14.69 -7.62 -1.00
C ALA A 163 13.45 -8.39 -1.48
N GLY A 164 12.57 -7.70 -2.21
CA GLY A 164 11.31 -8.23 -2.74
C GLY A 164 10.14 -8.19 -1.76
N THR A 165 8.96 -8.55 -2.27
CA THR A 165 7.72 -8.58 -1.49
C THR A 165 7.77 -9.70 -0.46
N ARG A 166 7.48 -9.35 0.80
CA ARG A 166 7.50 -10.24 1.95
C ARG A 166 6.23 -10.11 2.76
N MET A 167 5.94 -11.14 3.54
CA MET A 167 4.88 -11.16 4.54
C MET A 167 5.50 -11.28 5.93
N ASN A 168 5.54 -10.19 6.70
CA ASN A 168 6.30 -10.10 7.94
C ASN A 168 5.50 -9.45 9.09
N ASP A 169 5.90 -9.73 10.33
CA ASP A 169 5.34 -9.10 11.53
C ASP A 169 6.01 -7.75 11.77
N ILE A 170 5.57 -6.72 11.03
CA ILE A 170 6.18 -5.38 11.04
C ILE A 170 5.20 -4.26 11.45
N LEU A 171 3.97 -4.58 11.87
CA LEU A 171 2.92 -3.58 12.13
C LEU A 171 3.40 -2.46 13.07
N PHE A 172 4.14 -2.83 14.12
CA PHE A 172 4.69 -1.91 15.12
C PHE A 172 6.23 -1.85 15.10
N ALA A 173 6.87 -2.25 13.99
CA ALA A 173 8.32 -2.17 13.86
C ALA A 173 8.83 -0.72 13.71
N TRP A 174 7.96 0.18 13.22
CA TRP A 174 8.26 1.58 12.98
C TRP A 174 7.09 2.48 13.39
N LYS A 175 7.31 3.80 13.38
CA LYS A 175 6.27 4.78 13.71
C LYS A 175 5.18 4.77 12.63
N ILE A 176 3.96 4.39 13.00
CA ILE A 176 2.79 4.46 12.11
C ILE A 176 2.46 5.94 11.83
N THR A 177 2.35 6.29 10.55
CA THR A 177 2.01 7.64 10.08
C THR A 177 0.64 7.72 9.41
N GLY A 178 0.04 6.58 9.07
CA GLY A 178 -1.25 6.51 8.42
C GLY A 178 -1.87 5.12 8.52
N HIS A 179 -3.20 5.09 8.54
CA HIS A 179 -4.01 3.89 8.63
C HIS A 179 -5.29 4.13 7.82
N TYR A 180 -5.59 3.26 6.84
CA TYR A 180 -6.67 3.47 5.89
C TYR A 180 -7.45 2.19 5.58
N ARG A 181 -8.76 2.31 5.34
CA ARG A 181 -9.64 1.18 4.98
C ARG A 181 -10.57 1.50 3.81
N PHE A 182 -10.60 0.61 2.81
CA PHE A 182 -11.40 0.77 1.58
C PHE A 182 -12.63 -0.12 1.50
N PHE A 183 -12.59 -1.30 2.13
CA PHE A 183 -13.61 -2.36 2.05
C PHE A 183 -14.14 -2.76 3.43
#